data_AF-A0A9N7RIL9-F1
#
_entry.id   AF-A0A9N7RIL9-F1
#
_cell.length_a   1.000
_cell.length_b   1.000
_cell.length_c   1.000
_cell.angle_alpha   90.00
_cell.angle_beta   90.00
_cell.angle_gamma   90.00
#
_symmetry.space_group_name_H-M   'P 1'
#
loop_
_entity.id
_entity.type
_entity.pdbx_description
1 polymer ?
#
loop_
_entity_poly.entity_id
_entity_poly.type
_entity_poly.pdbx_seq_one_letter_code
_entity_poly.pdbx_strand_id
1 'polypeptide(L)'
;MADSKSESMRSAAEELSREFKTLVDSQDLESLRQSQNLILGRLQDSNAVLSHFNEYSENCFAEVSPDFAKHTRLLKSMKSDLDYIFLKLRTLKGKIMATYPDAFPDNSTIKTLDQRPDLELPRPLAGGSIDPPPLIYAARRPESFP
;
A
#
# COMPACT_ATOMS: atom_id res chain seq x y z
N MET A 1 74.94 -36.13 -2.48
CA MET A 1 74.31 -35.04 -3.29
C MET A 1 72.79 -35.18 -3.40
N ALA A 2 72.22 -36.38 -3.60
CA ALA A 2 70.76 -36.57 -3.66
C ALA A 2 70.04 -36.24 -2.34
N ASP A 3 70.65 -36.56 -1.19
CA ASP A 3 70.06 -36.40 0.14
C ASP A 3 69.90 -34.91 0.55
N SER A 4 70.94 -34.10 0.32
CA SER A 4 70.92 -32.65 0.56
C SER A 4 69.87 -31.89 -0.28
N LYS A 5 69.57 -32.37 -1.50
CA LYS A 5 68.53 -31.78 -2.34
C LYS A 5 67.13 -32.11 -1.83
N SER A 6 66.94 -33.34 -1.32
CA SER A 6 65.69 -33.77 -0.70
C SER A 6 65.37 -32.98 0.57
N GLU A 7 66.36 -32.78 1.44
CA GLU A 7 66.22 -31.98 2.65
C GLU A 7 65.94 -30.50 2.35
N SER A 8 66.62 -29.92 1.36
CA SER A 8 66.36 -28.54 0.91
C SER A 8 64.95 -28.35 0.36
N MET A 9 64.46 -29.31 -0.45
CA MET A 9 63.08 -29.27 -0.96
C MET A 9 62.06 -29.39 0.15
N ARG A 10 62.32 -30.24 1.16
CA ARG A 10 61.44 -30.41 2.30
C ARG A 10 61.39 -29.17 3.18
N SER A 11 62.53 -28.54 3.45
CA SER A 11 62.59 -27.26 4.17
C SER A 11 61.85 -26.15 3.42
N ALA A 12 62.01 -26.06 2.09
CA ALA A 12 61.28 -25.10 1.27
C ALA A 12 59.76 -25.33 1.28
N ALA A 13 59.31 -26.59 1.26
CA ALA A 13 57.90 -26.95 1.37
C ALA A 13 57.32 -26.60 2.76
N GLU A 14 58.11 -26.79 3.84
CA GLU A 14 57.72 -26.42 5.20
C GLU A 14 57.62 -24.90 5.38
N GLU A 15 58.53 -24.13 4.79
CA GLU A 15 58.49 -22.65 4.74
C GLU A 15 57.22 -22.18 4.01
N LEU A 16 56.97 -22.72 2.82
CA LEU A 16 55.83 -22.36 1.98
C LEU A 16 54.51 -22.73 2.66
N SER A 17 54.45 -23.86 3.38
CA SER A 17 53.29 -24.25 4.17
C SER A 17 53.06 -23.35 5.39
N ARG A 18 54.10 -22.73 5.97
CA ARG A 18 53.93 -21.76 7.07
C ARG A 18 53.37 -20.44 6.55
N GLU A 19 53.91 -19.92 5.45
CA GLU A 19 53.36 -18.73 4.78
C GLU A 19 51.90 -18.96 4.33
N PHE A 20 51.57 -20.17 3.88
CA PHE A 20 50.17 -20.50 3.54
C PHE A 20 49.21 -20.46 4.74
N LYS A 21 49.72 -20.69 5.96
CA LYS A 21 48.92 -20.61 7.19
C LYS A 21 48.72 -19.18 7.69
N THR A 22 49.58 -18.23 7.31
CA THR A 22 49.44 -16.81 7.69
C THR A 22 48.50 -16.04 6.77
N LEU A 23 48.24 -16.57 5.56
CA LEU A 23 47.30 -16.02 4.57
C LEU A 23 45.84 -15.99 5.03
N VAL A 24 45.47 -16.77 6.04
CA VAL A 24 44.10 -16.83 6.57
C VAL A 24 44.15 -16.67 8.07
N ASP A 25 43.64 -15.54 8.56
CA ASP A 25 43.49 -15.30 9.98
C ASP A 25 42.23 -16.00 10.51
N SER A 26 42.42 -16.94 11.45
CA SER A 26 41.32 -17.71 12.03
C SER A 26 40.39 -16.88 12.92
N GLN A 27 40.90 -15.79 13.50
CA GLN A 27 40.12 -14.91 14.36
C GLN A 27 39.18 -14.03 13.50
N ASP A 28 39.66 -13.54 12.37
CA ASP A 28 38.84 -12.81 11.38
C ASP A 28 37.75 -13.71 10.79
N LEU A 29 38.05 -14.98 10.51
CA LEU A 29 37.04 -15.94 10.05
C LEU A 29 35.94 -16.18 11.09
N GLU A 30 36.30 -16.30 12.38
CA GLU A 30 35.31 -16.48 13.44
C GLU A 30 34.49 -15.19 13.68
N SER A 31 35.12 -14.02 13.61
CA SER A 31 34.44 -12.72 13.65
C SER A 31 33.45 -12.55 12.50
N LEU A 32 33.86 -12.94 11.28
CA LEU A 32 33.00 -12.93 10.10
C LEU A 32 31.81 -13.89 10.28
N ARG A 33 32.06 -15.11 10.76
CA ARG A 33 31.02 -16.09 11.05
C ARG A 33 30.03 -15.58 12.10
N GLN A 34 30.52 -14.98 13.18
CA GLN A 34 29.68 -14.38 14.21
C GLN A 34 28.80 -13.25 13.63
N SER A 35 29.39 -12.38 12.81
CA SER A 35 28.67 -11.31 12.13
C SER A 35 27.59 -11.85 11.20
N GLN A 36 27.88 -12.90 10.42
CA GLN A 36 26.92 -13.56 9.55
C GLN A 36 25.76 -14.19 10.33
N ASN A 37 26.03 -14.83 11.47
CA ASN A 37 24.98 -15.38 12.35
C ASN A 37 24.07 -14.28 12.91
N LEU A 38 24.64 -13.14 13.31
CA LEU A 38 23.85 -11.99 13.78
C LEU A 38 22.96 -11.43 12.66
N ILE A 39 23.52 -11.28 11.46
CA ILE A 39 22.75 -10.83 10.27
C ILE A 39 21.63 -11.81 9.96
N LEU A 40 21.91 -13.11 9.98
CA LEU A 40 20.93 -14.16 9.73
C LEU A 40 19.77 -14.09 10.75
N GLY A 41 20.08 -13.97 12.05
CA GLY A 41 19.06 -13.84 13.09
C GLY A 41 18.17 -12.61 12.86
N ARG A 42 18.77 -11.45 12.57
CA ARG A 42 18.01 -10.23 12.28
C ARG A 42 17.11 -10.35 11.04
N LEU A 43 17.58 -11.05 10.00
CA LEU A 43 16.79 -11.32 8.80
C LEU A 43 15.63 -12.27 9.10
N GLN A 44 15.85 -13.29 9.93
CA GLN A 44 14.80 -14.21 10.37
C GLN A 44 13.73 -13.47 11.19
N ASP A 45 14.14 -12.64 12.17
CA ASP A 45 13.22 -11.81 12.95
C ASP A 45 12.39 -10.88 12.06
N SER A 46 13.05 -10.22 11.10
CA SER A 46 12.36 -9.32 10.16
C SER A 46 11.37 -10.08 9.29
N ASN A 47 11.71 -11.28 8.83
CA ASN A 47 10.82 -12.11 8.03
C ASN A 47 9.61 -12.59 8.83
N ALA A 48 9.79 -12.94 10.11
CA ALA A 48 8.69 -13.29 10.99
C ALA A 48 7.70 -12.12 11.18
N VAL A 49 8.22 -10.91 11.40
CA VAL A 49 7.40 -9.70 11.51
C VAL A 49 6.64 -9.41 10.21
N LEU A 50 7.30 -9.51 9.05
CA LEU A 50 6.65 -9.31 7.75
C LEU A 50 5.59 -10.37 7.46
N SER A 51 5.84 -11.62 7.83
CA SER A 51 4.86 -12.71 7.66
C SER A 51 3.60 -12.44 8.48
N HIS A 52 3.75 -12.07 9.75
CA HIS A 52 2.63 -11.69 10.60
C HIS A 52 1.90 -10.44 10.08
N PHE A 53 2.63 -9.44 9.59
CA PHE A 53 2.02 -8.26 8.98
C PHE A 53 1.20 -8.61 7.74
N ASN A 54 1.73 -9.47 6.86
CA ASN A 54 1.03 -9.91 5.66
C ASN A 54 -0.28 -10.62 6.03
N GLU A 55 -0.23 -11.59 6.94
CA GLU A 55 -1.42 -12.29 7.44
C GLU A 55 -2.44 -11.34 8.08
N TYR A 56 -1.98 -10.44 8.95
CA TYR A 56 -2.84 -9.45 9.58
C TYR A 56 -3.51 -8.52 8.55
N SER A 57 -2.74 -8.04 7.56
CA SER A 57 -3.25 -7.15 6.52
C SER A 57 -4.27 -7.83 5.63
N GLU A 58 -4.05 -9.11 5.30
CA GLU A 58 -4.99 -9.93 4.54
C GLU A 58 -6.30 -10.14 5.31
N ASN A 59 -6.21 -10.51 6.59
CA ASN A 59 -7.38 -10.70 7.45
C ASN A 59 -8.20 -9.41 7.60
N CYS A 60 -7.54 -8.28 7.86
CA CYS A 60 -8.19 -6.97 7.96
C CYS A 60 -8.92 -6.60 6.65
N PHE A 61 -8.28 -6.84 5.50
CA PHE A 61 -8.92 -6.60 4.20
C PHE A 61 -10.11 -7.54 3.96
N ALA A 62 -9.97 -8.82 4.28
CA ALA A 62 -11.02 -9.82 4.12
C ALA A 62 -12.25 -9.51 4.98
N GLU A 63 -12.06 -8.91 6.16
CA GLU A 63 -13.15 -8.48 7.04
C GLU A 63 -13.97 -7.33 6.42
N VAL A 64 -13.32 -6.30 5.87
CA VAL A 64 -14.00 -5.08 5.42
C VAL A 64 -14.43 -5.08 3.95
N SER A 65 -13.73 -5.83 3.09
CA SER A 65 -13.96 -5.86 1.63
C SER A 65 -15.38 -6.30 1.23
N PRO A 66 -15.99 -7.33 1.85
CA PRO A 66 -17.36 -7.75 1.54
C PRO A 66 -18.41 -6.66 1.82
N ASP A 67 -18.24 -5.92 2.91
CA ASP A 67 -19.16 -4.85 3.29
C ASP A 67 -19.06 -3.67 2.33
N PHE A 68 -17.86 -3.27 1.92
CA PHE A 68 -17.69 -2.28 0.86
C PHE A 68 -18.34 -2.71 -0.45
N ALA A 69 -18.17 -3.98 -0.85
CA ALA A 69 -18.80 -4.52 -2.05
C ALA A 69 -20.33 -4.49 -1.94
N LYS A 70 -20.89 -4.86 -0.78
CA LYS A 70 -22.32 -4.81 -0.50
C LYS A 70 -22.86 -3.38 -0.53
N HIS A 71 -22.20 -2.44 0.15
CA HIS A 71 -22.60 -1.03 0.17
C HIS A 71 -22.53 -0.39 -1.22
N THR A 72 -21.50 -0.70 -2.01
CA THR A 72 -21.37 -0.24 -3.39
C THR A 72 -22.51 -0.75 -4.26
N ARG A 73 -22.90 -2.02 -4.12
CA ARG A 73 -24.06 -2.59 -4.83
C ARG A 73 -25.37 -1.90 -4.43
N LEU A 74 -25.57 -1.65 -3.14
CA LEU A 74 -26.75 -0.95 -2.64
C LEU A 74 -26.84 0.47 -3.22
N LEU A 75 -25.74 1.23 -3.20
CA LEU A 75 -25.68 2.58 -3.78
C LEU A 75 -26.04 2.59 -5.27
N LYS A 76 -25.55 1.59 -6.04
CA LYS A 76 -25.91 1.44 -7.45
C LYS A 76 -27.40 1.17 -7.66
N SER A 77 -28.00 0.32 -6.82
CA SER A 77 -29.45 0.07 -6.85
C SER A 77 -30.23 1.34 -6.55
N MET A 78 -29.90 2.04 -5.47
CA MET A 78 -30.56 3.28 -5.08
C MET A 78 -30.46 4.35 -6.17
N LYS A 79 -29.31 4.45 -6.84
CA LYS A 79 -29.15 5.34 -8.01
C LYS A 79 -30.13 4.97 -9.12
N SER A 80 -30.20 3.68 -9.49
CA SER A 80 -31.12 3.21 -10.53
C SER A 80 -32.58 3.51 -10.18
N ASP A 81 -32.96 3.34 -8.92
CA ASP A 81 -34.31 3.64 -8.44
C ASP A 81 -34.62 5.15 -8.57
N LEU A 82 -33.67 6.01 -8.21
CA LEU A 82 -33.80 7.47 -8.38
C LEU A 82 -33.89 7.85 -9.86
N ASP A 83 -33.06 7.28 -10.73
CA ASP A 83 -33.11 7.53 -12.17
C ASP A 83 -34.50 7.18 -12.74
N TYR A 84 -35.06 6.05 -12.30
CA TYR A 84 -36.41 5.64 -12.69
C TYR A 84 -37.50 6.58 -12.16
N ILE A 85 -37.42 7.03 -10.90
CA ILE A 85 -38.35 8.00 -10.32
C ILE A 85 -38.30 9.32 -11.10
N PHE A 86 -37.12 9.85 -11.40
CA PHE A 86 -36.99 11.09 -12.17
C PHE A 86 -37.52 10.96 -13.59
N LEU A 87 -37.29 9.81 -14.24
CA LEU A 87 -37.87 9.52 -15.55
C LEU A 87 -39.40 9.51 -15.52
N LYS A 88 -40.00 8.86 -14.51
CA LYS A 88 -41.46 8.84 -14.32
C LYS A 88 -42.00 10.23 -14.08
N LEU A 89 -41.40 11.01 -13.17
CA LEU A 89 -41.82 12.38 -12.88
C LEU A 89 -41.77 13.26 -14.14
N ARG A 90 -40.70 13.18 -14.93
CA ARG A 90 -40.57 13.94 -16.19
C ARG A 90 -41.64 13.53 -17.21
N THR A 91 -41.93 12.23 -17.30
CA THR A 91 -42.97 11.69 -18.18
C THR A 91 -44.37 12.16 -17.76
N LEU A 92 -44.70 12.08 -16.47
CA LEU A 92 -45.99 12.55 -15.93
C LEU A 92 -46.15 14.05 -16.15
N LYS A 93 -45.12 14.85 -15.84
CA LYS A 93 -45.12 16.29 -16.10
C LYS A 93 -45.39 16.58 -17.57
N GLY A 94 -44.70 15.91 -18.49
CA GLY A 94 -44.90 16.07 -19.93
C GLY A 94 -46.33 15.75 -20.37
N LYS A 95 -46.92 14.66 -19.86
CA LYS A 95 -48.32 14.29 -20.14
C LYS A 95 -49.31 15.33 -19.64
N ILE A 96 -49.12 15.85 -18.43
CA ILE A 96 -49.99 16.88 -17.86
C ILE A 96 -49.93 18.16 -18.70
N MET A 97 -48.72 18.63 -19.06
CA MET A 97 -48.58 19.83 -19.90
C MET A 97 -49.18 19.64 -21.30
N ALA A 98 -49.12 18.43 -21.86
CA ALA A 98 -49.75 18.13 -23.14
C ALA A 98 -51.29 18.06 -23.06
N THR A 99 -51.84 17.59 -21.93
CA THR A 99 -53.29 17.40 -21.76
C THR A 99 -53.98 18.70 -21.33
N TYR A 100 -53.30 19.53 -20.54
CA TYR A 100 -53.82 20.79 -19.99
C TYR A 100 -52.79 21.91 -20.15
N PRO A 101 -52.58 22.41 -21.39
CA PRO A 101 -51.59 23.47 -21.64
C PRO A 101 -51.93 24.77 -20.89
N ASP A 102 -53.21 25.03 -20.65
CA ASP A 102 -53.70 26.26 -20.03
C ASP A 102 -53.65 26.23 -18.49
N ALA A 103 -53.34 25.07 -17.89
CA ALA A 103 -53.33 24.89 -16.44
C ALA A 103 -52.06 25.40 -15.75
N PHE A 104 -51.01 25.75 -16.52
CA PHE A 104 -49.71 26.18 -15.99
C PHE A 104 -49.14 27.36 -16.81
N PRO A 105 -49.50 28.62 -16.52
CA PRO A 105 -48.89 29.79 -17.15
C PRO A 105 -47.39 29.90 -16.81
N ASP A 106 -46.62 30.52 -17.70
CA ASP A 106 -45.15 30.44 -17.79
C ASP A 106 -44.36 30.54 -16.47
N ASN A 107 -43.90 29.36 -16.04
CA ASN A 107 -42.68 28.88 -15.35
C ASN A 107 -41.54 29.83 -14.87
N SER A 108 -41.66 31.16 -14.88
CA SER A 108 -40.66 32.08 -14.31
C SER A 108 -40.38 31.83 -12.81
N THR A 109 -41.31 31.19 -12.10
CA THR A 109 -41.23 30.87 -10.66
C THR A 109 -40.72 29.46 -10.32
N ILE A 110 -40.56 28.54 -11.29
CA ILE A 110 -40.13 27.14 -11.03
C ILE A 110 -38.60 26.98 -11.06
N LYS A 111 -37.84 28.02 -11.45
CA LYS A 111 -36.36 28.00 -11.38
C LYS A 111 -35.82 27.87 -9.95
N THR A 112 -36.66 28.01 -8.92
CA THR A 112 -36.27 27.98 -7.51
C THR A 112 -36.27 26.59 -6.87
N LEU A 113 -36.84 25.55 -7.52
CA LEU A 113 -37.04 24.24 -6.87
C LEU A 113 -36.03 23.15 -7.23
N ASP A 114 -35.27 23.28 -8.34
CA ASP A 114 -34.21 22.32 -8.67
C ASP A 114 -32.83 22.91 -8.36
N GLN A 115 -32.53 22.98 -7.06
CA GLN A 115 -31.20 23.35 -6.54
C GLN A 115 -30.27 22.13 -6.40
N ARG A 116 -30.55 21.03 -7.11
CA ARG A 116 -29.61 19.90 -7.09
C ARG A 116 -28.36 20.33 -7.85
N PRO A 117 -27.17 20.30 -7.23
CA PRO A 117 -25.94 20.57 -7.95
C PRO A 117 -25.83 19.56 -9.10
N ASP A 118 -25.60 20.06 -10.31
CA ASP A 118 -25.37 19.23 -11.49
C ASP A 118 -24.06 18.45 -11.32
N LEU A 119 -24.17 17.14 -11.08
CA LEU A 119 -23.04 16.25 -10.85
C LEU A 119 -22.38 15.76 -12.15
N GLU A 120 -22.96 16.05 -13.32
CA GLU A 120 -22.45 15.61 -14.64
C GLU A 120 -21.40 16.56 -15.22
N LEU A 121 -21.26 17.77 -14.65
CA LEU A 121 -20.24 18.73 -15.06
C LEU A 121 -18.97 18.53 -14.20
N PRO A 122 -17.81 18.19 -14.81
CA PRO A 122 -16.54 18.25 -14.11
C PRO A 122 -16.36 19.67 -13.55
N ARG A 123 -16.25 19.79 -12.23
CA ARG A 123 -15.88 21.08 -11.62
C ARG A 123 -14.54 21.52 -12.24
N PRO A 124 -14.39 22.77 -12.69
CA PRO A 124 -13.08 23.29 -13.00
C PRO A 124 -12.23 23.08 -11.76
N LEU A 125 -11.10 22.38 -11.91
CA LEU A 125 -10.10 22.26 -10.85
C LEU A 125 -9.57 23.67 -10.59
N ALA A 126 -10.25 24.40 -9.71
CA ALA A 126 -9.77 25.67 -9.20
C ALA A 126 -8.47 25.34 -8.46
N GLY A 127 -7.36 25.84 -9.01
CA GLY A 127 -6.04 25.71 -8.41
C GLY A 127 -6.07 26.19 -6.97
N GLY A 128 -5.79 25.26 -6.06
CA GLY A 128 -5.67 25.52 -4.63
C GLY A 128 -4.84 24.38 -4.04
N SER A 129 -3.66 24.74 -3.53
CA SER A 129 -2.64 23.91 -2.88
C SER A 129 -3.13 22.55 -2.39
N ILE A 130 -2.64 21.47 -2.99
CA ILE A 130 -2.59 20.17 -2.33
C ILE A 130 -1.43 20.30 -1.34
N ASP A 131 -1.75 20.67 -0.10
CA ASP A 131 -0.80 20.47 0.98
C ASP A 131 -0.48 18.97 1.03
N PRO A 132 0.79 18.56 0.96
CA PRO A 132 1.14 17.16 1.04
C PRO A 132 0.65 16.63 2.40
N PRO A 133 0.06 15.42 2.44
CA PRO A 133 -0.36 14.83 3.70
C PRO A 133 0.85 14.77 4.64
N PRO A 134 0.68 15.09 5.93
CA PRO A 134 1.79 15.08 6.88
C PRO A 134 2.42 13.68 6.88
N LEU A 135 3.74 13.64 6.66
CA LEU A 135 4.51 12.41 6.76
C LEU A 135 4.27 11.81 8.14
N ILE A 136 3.55 10.69 8.18
CA ILE A 136 3.42 9.87 9.39
C ILE A 136 4.74 9.12 9.57
N TYR A 137 5.80 9.87 9.90
CA TYR A 137 7.08 9.31 10.31
C TYR A 137 7.83 10.32 11.19
N ALA A 138 7.49 10.36 12.48
CA ALA A 138 8.41 10.62 13.60
C ALA A 138 7.62 10.92 14.89
N ALA A 139 7.33 9.89 15.69
CA ALA A 139 7.25 10.00 17.15
C ALA A 139 7.20 8.60 17.80
N ARG A 140 8.29 7.83 17.66
CA ARG A 140 8.59 6.81 18.67
C ARG A 140 9.03 7.58 19.92
N ARG A 141 8.09 7.84 20.84
CA ARG A 141 8.42 8.24 22.21
C ARG A 141 8.96 6.99 22.92
N PRO A 142 10.12 7.02 23.60
CA PRO A 142 10.51 5.91 24.46
C PRO A 142 9.72 6.05 25.76
N GLU A 143 8.63 5.30 25.89
CA GLU A 143 8.02 5.07 27.20
C GLU A 143 8.88 4.04 27.93
N SER A 144 9.30 4.43 29.12
CA SER A 144 10.07 3.67 30.10
C SER A 144 9.42 2.34 30.45
N PHE A 145 10.20 1.26 30.39
CA PHE A 145 9.89 -0.03 31.01
C PHE A 145 9.90 0.10 32.55
N PRO A 146 8.97 -0.54 33.28
CA PRO A 146 9.29 -1.19 34.54
C PRO A 146 9.97 -2.55 34.32
#